data_AF-A0A9Q9BQG6-F1
#
_entry.id   AF-A0A9Q9BQG6-F1
#
_cell.length_a   1.000
_cell.length_b   1.000
_cell.length_c   1.000
_cell.angle_alpha   90.00
_cell.angle_beta   90.00
_cell.angle_gamma   90.00
#
_symmetry.space_group_name_H-M   'P 1'
#
loop_
_entity.id
_entity.type
_entity.pdbx_description
1 polymer ?
#
loop_
_entity_poly.entity_id
_entity_poly.type
_entity_poly.pdbx_seq_one_letter_code
_entity_poly.pdbx_strand_id
1 'polypeptide(L)'
;MQPLKRIIYGIKVITKSDDKKEKMYHVTYYYFVQAVLPDEHVTLNEDIYDKISYAATAIRYLDIISCDEIEPGDSDYHLYDYLYRTKDTKLFHVKDMVVYKLNEVLY
;
A
#
# COMPACT_ATOMS: atom_id res chain seq x y z
N MET A 1 25.98 -3.24 11.09
CA MET A 1 24.61 -3.03 10.59
C MET A 1 24.20 -1.64 11.01
N GLN A 2 23.49 -0.90 10.16
CA GLN A 2 23.09 0.50 10.42
C GLN A 2 21.56 0.60 10.48
N PRO A 3 20.98 1.54 11.23
CA PRO A 3 19.54 1.76 11.23
C PRO A 3 19.01 2.01 9.82
N LEU A 4 17.81 1.51 9.55
CA LEU A 4 17.08 1.73 8.31
C LEU A 4 15.76 2.42 8.63
N LYS A 5 15.11 2.94 7.59
CA LYS A 5 13.76 3.48 7.67
C LYS A 5 12.85 2.68 6.78
N ARG A 6 11.78 2.13 7.36
CA ARG A 6 10.72 1.42 6.66
C ARG A 6 9.67 2.41 6.23
N ILE A 7 9.39 2.44 4.93
CA ILE A 7 8.29 3.20 4.37
C ILE A 7 7.20 2.22 3.93
N ILE A 8 5.99 2.42 4.43
CA ILE A 8 4.80 1.66 4.02
C ILE A 8 3.94 2.56 3.14
N TYR A 9 3.77 2.16 1.89
CA TYR A 9 2.84 2.79 0.94
C TYR A 9 1.51 2.03 0.95
N GLY A 10 0.42 2.76 0.82
CA GLY A 10 -0.92 2.20 0.65
C GLY A 10 -1.53 2.65 -0.67
N ILE A 11 -1.90 1.70 -1.53
CA ILE A 11 -2.72 1.97 -2.71
C ILE A 11 -4.14 1.50 -2.41
N LYS A 12 -5.08 2.44 -2.36
CA LYS A 12 -6.51 2.17 -2.30
C LYS A 12 -7.08 2.17 -3.70
N VAL A 13 -7.61 1.03 -4.13
CA VAL A 13 -8.32 0.86 -5.40
C VAL A 13 -9.81 0.70 -5.11
N ILE A 14 -10.64 1.50 -5.78
CA ILE A 14 -12.09 1.48 -5.66
C ILE A 14 -12.69 1.14 -7.01
N THR A 15 -13.38 -0.01 -7.10
CA THR A 15 -14.11 -0.44 -8.28
C THR A 15 -15.60 -0.51 -7.97
N LYS A 16 -16.40 0.15 -8.80
CA LYS A 16 -17.86 0.08 -8.72
C LYS A 16 -18.35 -1.22 -9.34
N SER A 17 -19.30 -1.90 -8.71
CA SER A 17 -19.96 -3.05 -9.34
C SER A 17 -20.77 -2.60 -10.56
N ASP A 18 -20.70 -3.37 -11.65
CA ASP A 18 -21.48 -3.13 -12.87
C ASP A 18 -22.97 -3.53 -12.72
N ASP A 19 -23.32 -4.16 -11.59
CA ASP A 19 -24.65 -4.72 -11.39
C ASP A 19 -25.69 -3.66 -10.99
N LYS A 20 -26.86 -3.70 -11.63
CA LYS A 20 -27.78 -2.55 -11.73
C LYS A 20 -28.74 -2.37 -10.56
N LYS A 21 -28.71 -3.21 -9.52
CA LYS A 21 -29.68 -3.14 -8.42
C LYS A 21 -29.14 -2.44 -7.16
N GLU A 22 -27.87 -2.62 -6.82
CA GLU A 22 -27.25 -1.98 -5.65
C GLU A 22 -25.85 -1.46 -6.03
N LYS A 23 -25.56 -0.20 -5.71
CA LYS A 23 -24.24 0.40 -6.00
C LYS A 23 -23.25 -0.07 -4.93
N MET A 24 -22.66 -1.24 -5.13
CA MET A 24 -21.59 -1.75 -4.30
C MET A 24 -20.24 -1.20 -4.78
N TYR A 25 -19.38 -0.84 -3.83
CA TYR A 25 -17.99 -0.50 -4.12
C TYR A 25 -17.09 -1.58 -3.54
N HIS A 26 -16.31 -2.22 -4.40
CA HIS A 26 -15.22 -3.07 -3.95
C HIS A 26 -14.00 -2.17 -3.74
N VAL A 27 -13.44 -2.23 -2.54
CA VAL A 27 -12.26 -1.47 -2.17
C VAL A 27 -11.15 -2.45 -1.80
N THR A 28 -10.06 -2.41 -2.55
CA THR A 28 -8.86 -3.20 -2.24
C THR A 28 -7.73 -2.27 -1.83
N TYR A 29 -7.10 -2.56 -0.71
CA TYR A 29 -5.88 -1.89 -0.26
C TYR A 29 -4.68 -2.78 -0.54
N TYR A 30 -3.71 -2.25 -1.27
CA TYR A 30 -2.41 -2.87 -1.50
C TYR A 30 -1.36 -2.13 -0.70
N TYR A 31 -0.70 -2.82 0.22
CA TYR A 31 0.35 -2.24 1.03
C TYR A 31 1.72 -2.72 0.54
N PHE A 32 2.53 -1.75 0.17
CA PHE A 32 3.89 -1.95 -0.29
C PHE A 32 4.87 -1.46 0.76
N VAL A 33 6.03 -2.09 0.83
CA VAL A 33 7.09 -1.73 1.76
C VAL A 33 8.40 -1.52 1.02
N GLN A 34 9.11 -0.47 1.43
CA GLN A 34 10.46 -0.14 1.00
C GLN A 34 11.31 0.13 2.23
N ALA A 35 12.61 -0.15 2.13
CA ALA A 35 13.58 0.23 3.14
C ALA A 35 14.59 1.22 2.54
N VAL A 36 14.87 2.29 3.27
CA VAL A 36 15.81 3.36 2.88
C VAL A 36 16.70 3.73 4.05
N LEU A 37 17.70 4.60 3.81
CA LEU A 37 18.47 5.18 4.91
C LEU A 37 17.64 6.25 5.64
N PRO A 38 17.87 6.49 6.95
CA PRO A 38 17.10 7.44 7.75
C PRO A 38 17.01 8.87 7.17
N ASP A 39 18.08 9.34 6.52
CA ASP A 39 18.19 10.68 5.94
C ASP A 39 17.93 10.72 4.43
N GLU A 40 17.48 9.60 3.83
CA GLU A 40 17.23 9.53 2.39
C GLU A 40 15.89 10.17 2.03
N HIS A 41 15.91 11.08 1.06
CA HIS A 41 14.68 11.65 0.50
C HIS A 41 14.04 10.67 -0.47
N VAL A 42 12.78 10.31 -0.21
CA VAL A 42 12.00 9.44 -1.08
C VAL A 42 10.85 10.23 -1.70
N THR A 43 10.78 10.21 -3.02
CA THR A 43 9.64 10.77 -3.76
C THR A 43 8.65 9.65 -4.09
N LEU A 44 7.39 9.89 -3.76
CA LEU A 44 6.29 9.02 -4.14
C LEU A 44 6.10 9.12 -5.67
N ASN A 45 6.31 8.01 -6.39
CA ASN A 45 6.14 7.96 -7.85
C ASN A 45 4.92 7.11 -8.22
N GLU A 46 4.19 7.52 -9.26
CA GLU A 46 3.04 6.81 -9.81
C GLU A 46 3.41 5.45 -10.41
N ASP A 47 4.67 5.19 -10.74
CA ASP A 47 5.14 3.89 -11.25
C ASP A 47 4.80 2.71 -10.32
N ILE A 48 4.55 2.96 -9.03
CA ILE A 48 4.10 1.92 -8.09
C ILE A 48 2.75 1.32 -8.50
N TYR A 49 1.93 2.04 -9.26
CA TYR A 49 0.68 1.54 -9.80
C TYR A 49 0.88 0.40 -10.80
N ASP A 50 2.04 0.32 -11.46
CA ASP A 50 2.35 -0.76 -12.41
C ASP A 50 2.58 -2.10 -11.71
N LYS A 51 2.80 -2.09 -10.39
CA LYS A 51 2.95 -3.31 -9.57
C LYS A 51 1.62 -3.99 -9.23
N ILE A 52 0.48 -3.40 -9.57
CA ILE A 52 -0.85 -3.96 -9.29
C ILE A 52 -1.76 -3.88 -10.52
N SER A 53 -2.71 -4.81 -10.62
CA SER A 53 -3.70 -4.83 -11.69
C SER A 53 -5.07 -4.39 -11.17
N TYR A 54 -5.76 -3.54 -11.90
CA TYR A 54 -7.10 -3.07 -11.57
C TYR A 54 -7.88 -2.69 -12.84
N ALA A 55 -9.20 -2.61 -12.72
CA ALA A 55 -10.06 -2.23 -13.84
C ALA A 55 -9.76 -0.79 -14.31
N ALA A 56 -9.89 -0.52 -15.61
CA ALA A 56 -9.63 0.81 -16.19
C ALA A 56 -10.54 1.91 -15.62
N THR A 57 -11.70 1.55 -15.07
CA THR A 57 -12.66 2.46 -14.43
C THR A 57 -12.41 2.66 -12.93
N ALA A 58 -11.39 2.02 -12.37
CA ALA A 58 -11.10 2.08 -10.95
C ALA A 58 -10.58 3.48 -10.55
N ILE A 59 -11.02 3.94 -9.39
CA ILE A 59 -10.44 5.11 -8.74
C ILE A 59 -9.30 4.64 -7.86
N ARG A 60 -8.13 5.26 -7.98
CA ARG A 60 -6.92 4.89 -7.23
C ARG A 60 -6.41 6.06 -6.41
N TYR A 61 -5.98 5.76 -5.19
CA TYR A 61 -5.32 6.71 -4.28
C TYR A 61 -4.05 6.06 -3.76
N LEU A 62 -2.95 6.81 -3.76
CA LEU A 62 -1.66 6.38 -3.22
C LEU A 62 -1.28 7.32 -2.07
N ASP A 63 -0.86 6.75 -0.95
CA ASP A 63 -0.42 7.51 0.23
C ASP A 63 0.69 6.78 0.98
N ILE A 64 1.39 7.52 1.85
CA ILE A 64 2.35 6.98 2.80
C ILE A 64 1.62 6.72 4.13
N ILE A 65 1.59 5.46 4.53
CA ILE A 65 0.85 5.01 5.72
C ILE A 65 1.73 5.09 6.97
N SER A 66 3.02 4.80 6.84
CA SER A 66 3.98 4.81 7.96
C SER A 66 5.41 5.01 7.45
N CYS A 67 6.24 5.61 8.32
CA CYS A 67 7.66 5.89 8.13
C CYS A 67 8.40 5.59 9.44
N ASP A 68 8.51 4.32 9.81
CA ASP A 68 9.11 3.89 11.07
C ASP A 68 10.61 3.58 10.90
N GLU A 69 11.39 3.82 11.95
CA GLU A 69 12.77 3.36 12.03
C GLU A 69 12.84 1.85 12.31
N ILE A 70 13.86 1.20 11.77
CA ILE A 70 14.17 -0.21 11.96
C ILE A 70 15.61 -0.31 12.47
N GLU A 71 15.76 -0.84 13.67
CA GLU A 71 17.04 -0.98 14.34
C GLU A 71 17.72 -2.30 13.96
N PRO A 72 19.06 -2.38 13.94
CA PRO A 72 19.78 -3.63 13.69
C PRO A 72 19.44 -4.81 14.59
N GLY A 73 18.87 -4.54 15.77
CA GLY A 73 18.43 -5.56 16.73
C GLY A 73 17.02 -6.10 16.44
N ASP A 74 16.27 -5.49 15.52
CA ASP A 74 14.90 -5.90 15.22
C ASP A 74 14.86 -7.26 14.52
N SER A 75 13.89 -8.08 14.89
CA SER A 75 13.79 -9.47 14.42
C SER A 75 13.63 -9.61 12.90
N ASP A 76 13.11 -8.57 12.26
CA ASP A 76 12.84 -8.49 10.83
C ASP A 76 13.84 -7.60 10.08
N TYR A 77 14.90 -7.11 10.74
CA TYR A 77 15.90 -6.23 10.12
C TYR A 77 16.47 -6.78 8.81
N HIS A 78 16.76 -8.09 8.75
CA HIS A 78 17.34 -8.72 7.56
C HIS A 78 16.44 -8.63 6.32
N LEU A 79 15.11 -8.61 6.51
CA LEU A 79 14.18 -8.40 5.41
C LEU A 79 14.33 -6.99 4.83
N TYR A 80 14.47 -5.99 5.71
CA TYR A 80 14.61 -4.60 5.30
C TYR A 80 16.00 -4.30 4.73
N ASP A 81 17.07 -4.89 5.27
CA ASP A 81 18.41 -4.81 4.68
C ASP A 81 18.43 -5.41 3.26
N TYR A 82 17.74 -6.53 3.04
CA TYR A 82 17.57 -7.09 1.70
C TYR A 82 16.85 -6.12 0.75
N LEU A 83 15.72 -5.55 1.17
CA LEU A 83 14.94 -4.60 0.36
C LEU A 83 15.74 -3.34 0.04
N TYR A 84 16.48 -2.81 1.01
CA TYR A 84 17.36 -1.66 0.83
C TYR A 84 18.45 -1.96 -0.21
N ARG A 85 19.13 -3.11 -0.10
CA ARG A 85 20.21 -3.50 -1.02
C ARG A 85 19.72 -3.73 -2.45
N THR A 86 18.53 -4.29 -2.61
CA THR A 86 17.94 -4.53 -3.94
C THR A 86 17.22 -3.31 -4.50
N LYS A 87 17.03 -2.26 -3.69
CA LYS A 87 16.22 -1.08 -4.01
C LYS A 87 14.80 -1.46 -4.47
N ASP A 88 14.27 -2.55 -3.91
CA ASP A 88 12.96 -3.06 -4.28
C ASP A 88 11.87 -2.52 -3.35
N THR A 89 10.68 -2.35 -3.93
CA THR A 89 9.44 -2.03 -3.23
C THR A 89 8.53 -3.23 -3.35
N LYS A 90 8.27 -3.91 -2.23
CA LYS A 90 7.61 -5.22 -2.22
C LYS A 90 6.19 -5.13 -1.69
N LEU A 91 5.25 -5.80 -2.35
CA LEU A 91 3.90 -6.00 -1.81
C LEU A 91 4.00 -6.90 -0.57
N PHE A 92 3.51 -6.44 0.58
CA PHE A 92 3.55 -7.23 1.82
C PHE A 92 2.17 -7.53 2.40
N HIS A 93 1.14 -6.76 2.05
CA HIS A 93 -0.22 -7.04 2.50
C HIS A 93 -1.26 -6.58 1.47
N VAL A 94 -2.34 -7.36 1.34
CA VAL A 94 -3.52 -7.01 0.55
C VAL A 94 -4.74 -7.17 1.43
N LYS A 95 -5.63 -6.19 1.41
CA LYS A 95 -6.88 -6.21 2.17
C LYS A 95 -8.05 -5.83 1.28
N ASP A 96 -8.97 -6.77 1.10
CA ASP A 96 -10.23 -6.55 0.41
C ASP A 96 -11.33 -6.13 1.38
N MET A 97 -12.13 -5.15 0.96
CA MET A 97 -13.30 -4.68 1.69
C MET A 97 -14.44 -4.44 0.70
N VAL A 98 -15.65 -4.88 1.05
CA VAL A 98 -16.88 -4.51 0.34
C VAL A 98 -17.50 -3.34 1.09
N VAL A 99 -17.74 -2.23 0.39
CA VAL A 99 -18.34 -1.03 0.96
C VAL A 99 -19.72 -0.82 0.34
N TYR A 100 -20.73 -0.74 1.21
CA TYR A 100 -22.10 -0.42 0.88
C TYR A 100 -22.34 1.08 0.85
N LYS A 101 -23.40 1.52 0.19
CA LYS A 101 -23.78 2.93 0.19
C LYS A 101 -24.29 3.30 1.59
N LEU A 102 -23.84 4.42 2.16
CA LEU A 102 -24.23 4.88 3.51
C LEU A 102 -25.76 4.93 3.75
N ASN A 103 -26.54 5.07 2.68
CA ASN A 103 -28.01 5.04 2.68
C ASN A 103 -28.62 3.71 3.17
N GLU A 104 -27.83 2.62 3.20
CA GLU A 104 -28.25 1.26 3.55
C GLU A 104 -27.85 0.87 4.98
N VAL A 105 -27.04 1.71 5.66
CA VAL A 105 -26.77 1.56 7.09
C VAL A 105 -27.90 2.26 7.85
N LEU A 106 -29.04 1.58 7.96
CA LEU A 106 -30.12 1.99 8.86
C LEU A 106 -29.63 1.79 10.31
N TYR A 107 -29.61 2.86 11.09
CA TYR A 107 -29.44 2.81 12.55
C TYR A 107 -30.64 2.12 13.21
#